data_AF-X1DL58-F1
#
_entry.id   AF-X1DL58-F1
#
_cell.length_a   1.000
_cell.length_b   1.000
_cell.length_c   1.000
_cell.angle_alpha   90.00
_cell.angle_beta   90.00
_cell.angle_gamma   90.00
#
_symmetry.space_group_name_H-M   'P 1'
#
loop_
_entity.id
_entity.type
_entity.pdbx_description
1 polymer ?
#
loop_
_entity_poly.entity_id
_entity_poly.type
_entity_poly.pdbx_seq_one_letter_code
_entity_poly.pdbx_strand_id
1 'polypeptide(L)'
;PFSKSKEVITRLKELDKPFILILPSNKINTQYFRIMKNEIQLIIPKKRIHFDKQINGETPEGWKNSCYFDCFYYCYKMNLKKDIIWLE
;
A
#
# COMPACT_ATOMS: atom_id res chain seq x y z
N PRO A 1 -8.69 -6.06 2.94
CA PRO A 1 -8.02 -6.31 4.24
C PRO A 1 -6.52 -6.60 4.07
N PHE A 2 -5.66 -6.01 4.92
CA PHE A 2 -4.20 -6.26 4.87
C PHE A 2 -3.80 -7.69 5.21
N SER A 3 -4.70 -8.48 5.80
CA SER A 3 -4.52 -9.91 6.05
C SER A 3 -4.41 -10.72 4.76
N LYS A 4 -4.98 -10.24 3.66
CA LYS A 4 -4.91 -10.88 2.34
C LYS A 4 -3.77 -10.35 1.45
N SER A 5 -2.81 -9.63 2.04
CA SER A 5 -1.77 -8.93 1.24
C SER A 5 -0.93 -9.91 0.43
N LYS A 6 -0.66 -11.10 0.95
CA LYS A 6 0.13 -12.11 0.25
C LYS A 6 -0.58 -12.59 -1.01
N GLU A 7 -1.84 -13.01 -0.91
CA GLU A 7 -2.63 -13.50 -2.04
C GLU A 7 -2.83 -12.40 -3.10
N VAL A 8 -3.13 -11.17 -2.65
CA VAL A 8 -3.33 -10.02 -3.53
C VAL A 8 -2.05 -9.69 -4.29
N ILE A 9 -0.91 -9.62 -3.61
CA ILE A 9 0.39 -9.33 -4.25
C ILE A 9 0.75 -10.42 -5.27
N THR A 10 0.64 -11.70 -4.91
CA THR A 10 0.91 -12.81 -5.83
C THR A 10 0.02 -12.71 -7.06
N ARG A 11 -1.29 -12.50 -6.88
CA ARG A 11 -2.23 -12.41 -8.00
C ARG A 11 -1.96 -11.21 -8.91
N LEU A 12 -1.65 -10.05 -8.33
CA LEU A 12 -1.32 -8.86 -9.10
C LEU A 12 -0.03 -9.02 -9.90
N LYS A 13 0.97 -9.71 -9.32
CA LYS A 13 2.21 -10.03 -10.00
C LYS A 13 1.98 -10.96 -11.20
N GLU A 14 1.14 -11.99 -11.04
CA GLU A 14 0.75 -12.89 -12.13
C GLU A 14 -0.02 -12.17 -13.26
N LEU A 15 -0.88 -11.21 -12.90
CA LEU A 15 -1.63 -10.43 -13.88
C LEU A 15 -0.73 -9.51 -14.73
N ASP A 16 0.42 -9.12 -14.18
CA ASP A 16 1.47 -8.33 -14.83
C ASP A 16 1.02 -6.98 -15.43
N LYS A 17 -0.05 -6.40 -14.87
CA LYS A 17 -0.60 -5.08 -15.25
C LYS A 17 -0.13 -3.98 -14.30
N PRO A 18 -0.01 -2.72 -14.75
CA PRO A 18 0.30 -1.61 -13.85
C PRO A 18 -0.72 -1.46 -12.72
N PHE A 19 -0.25 -1.23 -11.50
CA PHE A 19 -1.12 -1.00 -10.34
C PHE A 19 -0.43 -0.16 -9.26
N ILE A 20 -1.24 0.38 -8.35
CA ILE A 20 -0.80 1.03 -7.12
C ILE A 20 -1.47 0.33 -5.94
N LEU A 21 -0.71 -0.04 -4.93
CA LEU A 21 -1.21 -0.57 -3.66
C LEU A 21 -0.82 0.34 -2.50
N ILE A 22 -1.75 0.60 -1.60
CA ILE A 22 -1.45 1.19 -0.28
C ILE A 22 -1.26 0.04 0.69
N LEU A 23 -0.07 -0.08 1.27
CA LEU A 23 0.26 -1.09 2.26
C LEU A 23 1.07 -0.47 3.41
N PRO A 24 1.02 -1.07 4.62
CA PRO A 24 1.93 -0.68 5.70
C PRO A 24 3.39 -0.72 5.23
N SER A 25 4.17 0.29 5.59
CA SER A 25 5.56 0.48 5.12
C SER A 25 6.45 -0.72 5.39
N ASN A 26 6.21 -1.42 6.52
CA ASN A 26 6.94 -2.63 6.90
C ASN A 26 6.69 -3.83 5.98
N LYS A 27 5.67 -3.80 5.11
CA LYS A 27 5.39 -4.90 4.16
C LYS A 27 6.52 -5.10 3.16
N ILE A 28 7.32 -4.07 2.86
CA ILE A 28 8.49 -4.17 1.99
C ILE A 28 9.53 -5.19 2.49
N ASN A 29 9.58 -5.40 3.81
CA ASN A 29 10.54 -6.32 4.44
C ASN A 29 10.10 -7.80 4.37
N THR A 30 8.87 -8.07 3.95
CA THR A 30 8.28 -9.42 4.00
C THR A 30 8.72 -10.28 2.81
N GLN A 31 8.82 -11.59 3.03
CA GLN A 31 9.28 -12.54 2.00
C GLN A 31 8.37 -12.56 0.76
N TYR A 32 7.06 -12.44 0.94
CA TYR A 32 6.13 -12.42 -0.20
C TYR A 32 6.19 -11.11 -1.00
N PHE A 33 6.60 -9.99 -0.39
CA PHE A 33 6.82 -8.76 -1.14
C PHE A 33 8.09 -8.82 -1.99
N ARG A 34 9.09 -9.63 -1.59
CA ARG A 34 10.37 -9.76 -2.32
C ARG A 34 10.24 -10.25 -3.76
N ILE A 35 9.11 -10.86 -4.12
CA ILE A 35 8.82 -11.24 -5.52
C ILE A 35 8.72 -10.02 -6.45
N MET A 36 8.56 -8.80 -5.90
CA MET A 36 8.45 -7.54 -6.63
C MET A 36 9.61 -6.57 -6.34
N LYS A 37 10.70 -7.02 -5.69
CA LYS A 37 11.73 -6.16 -5.08
C LYS A 37 12.43 -5.16 -6.01
N ASN A 38 12.48 -5.43 -7.31
CA ASN A 38 13.16 -4.60 -8.30
C ASN A 38 12.19 -3.96 -9.32
N GLU A 39 10.89 -4.06 -9.08
CA GLU A 39 9.86 -3.70 -10.06
C GLU A 39 8.83 -2.72 -9.48
N ILE A 40 9.12 -2.21 -8.28
CA ILE A 40 8.24 -1.33 -7.53
C ILE A 40 8.93 0.00 -7.31
N GLN A 41 8.20 1.06 -7.60
CA GLN A 41 8.53 2.43 -7.21
C GLN A 41 7.66 2.82 -6.01
N LEU A 42 8.15 3.71 -5.15
CA LEU A 42 7.50 4.13 -3.93
C LEU A 42 7.08 5.59 -4.00
N ILE A 43 5.85 5.88 -3.59
CA ILE A 43 5.44 7.23 -3.19
C ILE A 43 5.24 7.21 -1.68
N ILE A 44 5.98 8.08 -0.99
CA ILE A 44 6.01 8.20 0.46
C ILE A 44 5.17 9.43 0.86
N PRO A 45 4.05 9.25 1.58
CA PRO A 45 3.24 10.35 2.07
C PRO A 45 3.99 11.21 3.12
N LYS A 46 3.71 12.51 3.15
CA LYS A 46 4.22 13.44 4.19
C LYS A 46 3.74 13.10 5.60
N LYS A 47 2.52 12.60 5.71
CA LYS A 47 1.84 12.30 6.97
C LYS A 47 1.23 10.91 6.90
N ARG A 48 1.02 10.31 8.06
CA ARG A 48 0.35 9.02 8.19
C ARG A 48 -1.01 9.04 7.51
N ILE A 49 -1.30 7.99 6.74
CA ILE A 49 -2.61 7.78 6.14
C ILE A 49 -3.56 7.28 7.23
N HIS A 50 -4.65 8.01 7.43
CA HIS A 50 -5.78 7.57 8.25
C HIS A 50 -6.84 6.96 7.33
N PHE A 51 -7.29 5.75 7.67
CA PHE A 51 -8.28 5.03 6.88
C PHE A 51 -9.67 5.29 7.46
N ASP A 52 -10.58 5.72 6.60
CA ASP A 52 -12.00 5.72 6.94
C ASP A 52 -12.51 4.27 6.97
N LYS A 53 -13.24 3.93 8.02
CA LYS A 53 -13.83 2.61 8.19
C LYS A 53 -15.33 2.77 8.06
N GLN A 54 -15.89 2.17 7.03
CA GLN A 54 -17.34 2.12 6.84
C GLN A 54 -17.84 0.69 7.04
N ILE A 55 -18.93 0.55 7.78
CA ILE A 55 -19.72 -0.67 7.90
C ILE A 55 -21.11 -0.33 7.38
N ASN A 56 -21.54 -0.97 6.29
CA ASN A 56 -22.80 -0.67 5.61
C ASN A 56 -22.97 0.80 5.19
N GLY A 57 -21.87 1.48 4.84
CA GLY A 57 -21.88 2.89 4.42
C GLY A 57 -21.76 3.90 5.55
N GLU A 58 -21.74 3.45 6.82
CA GLU A 58 -21.65 4.33 7.99
C GLU A 58 -20.35 4.13 8.75
N THR A 59 -19.78 5.23 9.27
CA THR A 59 -18.61 5.18 10.15
C THR A 59 -19.04 4.71 11.54
N PRO A 60 -18.46 3.62 12.08
CA PRO A 60 -18.82 3.11 13.39
C PRO A 60 -18.63 4.16 14.49
N GLU A 61 -19.52 4.14 15.48
CA GLU A 61 -19.42 5.02 16.65
C GLU A 61 -18.06 4.86 17.36
N GLY A 62 -17.44 5.99 17.71
CA GLY A 62 -16.12 6.00 18.36
C GLY A 62 -14.93 5.71 17.44
N TRP A 63 -15.13 5.53 16.13
CA TRP A 63 -14.01 5.43 15.18
C TRP A 63 -13.25 6.76 15.12
N LYS A 64 -11.93 6.70 15.26
CA LYS A 64 -11.04 7.87 15.26
C LYS A 64 -9.94 7.71 14.22
N ASN A 65 -9.37 8.83 13.80
CA ASN A 65 -8.17 8.88 12.98
C ASN A 65 -6.93 8.44 13.81
N SER A 66 -6.84 7.14 14.11
CA SER A 66 -5.83 6.57 15.01
C SER A 66 -5.07 5.41 14.38
N CYS A 67 -4.86 5.44 13.07
CA CYS A 67 -3.97 4.52 12.39
C CYS A 67 -2.60 4.51 13.08
N TYR A 68 -2.11 3.33 13.46
CA TYR A 68 -0.90 3.18 14.26
C TYR A 68 0.36 2.90 13.41
N PHE A 69 0.20 2.78 12.10
CA PHE A 69 1.27 2.45 11.16
C PHE A 69 1.31 3.42 9.99
N ASP A 70 2.49 3.60 9.42
CA ASP A 70 2.69 4.38 8.21
C ASP A 70 2.54 3.49 6.98
N CYS A 71 2.10 4.08 5.87
CA CYS A 71 1.88 3.38 4.61
C CYS A 71 2.64 4.05 3.47
N PHE A 72 3.05 3.26 2.49
CA PHE A 72 3.53 3.76 1.20
C PHE A 72 2.55 3.38 0.08
N TYR A 73 2.61 4.13 -1.01
CA TYR A 73 2.06 3.68 -2.28
C TYR A 73 3.12 2.87 -3.02
N TYR A 74 2.89 1.59 -3.19
CA TYR A 74 3.73 0.66 -3.93
C TYR A 74 3.24 0.61 -5.38
N CYS A 75 4.04 1.13 -6.29
CA CYS A 75 3.68 1.39 -7.68
C CYS A 75 4.39 0.39 -8.59
N TYR A 76 3.64 -0.54 -9.19
CA TYR A 76 4.15 -1.52 -10.15
C TYR A 76 3.93 -1.03 -11.57
N LYS A 77 5.00 -0.98 -12.38
CA LYS A 77 4.97 -0.55 -13.79
C LYS A 77 4.27 0.80 -14.05
N MET A 78 4.31 1.72 -13.08
CA MET A 78 3.70 3.05 -13.22
C MET A 78 4.60 4.05 -13.97
N ASN A 79 5.84 3.67 -14.26
CA ASN A 79 6.80 4.46 -15.04
C ASN A 79 7.02 5.87 -14.45
N LEU A 80 7.15 5.94 -13.13
CA LEU A 80 7.39 7.19 -12.41
C LEU A 80 8.81 7.70 -12.67
N LYS A 81 9.00 9.02 -12.57
CA LYS A 81 10.29 9.68 -12.85
C LYS A 81 11.44 9.26 -11.92
N LYS A 82 11.12 8.73 -10.74
CA LYS A 82 12.07 8.32 -9.70
C LYS A 82 11.53 7.09 -9.00
N ASP A 83 12.43 6.27 -8.48
CA ASP A 83 12.05 5.07 -7.72
C ASP A 83 11.46 5.41 -6.35
N ILE A 84 11.84 6.55 -5.78
CA ILE A 84 11.29 7.07 -4.53
C ILE A 84 10.86 8.52 -4.75
N ILE A 85 9.58 8.78 -4.48
CA ILE A 85 8.97 10.11 -4.53
C ILE A 85 8.42 10.43 -3.14
N TRP A 86 8.81 11.58 -2.61
CA TRP A 86 8.26 12.12 -1.36
C TRP A 86 7.14 13.10 -1.71
N LEU A 87 5.99 12.99 -1.06
CA LEU A 87 4.92 13.98 -1.16
C LEU A 87 5.20 15.13 -0.17
N GLU A 88 5.04 16.36 -0.63
CA GLU A 88 5.25 17.60 0.14
C GLU A 88 3.95 18.19 0.71
#